data_AF-A0A3M1GJ16-F1
#
_entry.id   AF-A0A3M1GJ16-F1
#
_cell.length_a   1.000
_cell.length_b   1.000
_cell.length_c   1.000
_cell.angle_alpha   90.00
_cell.angle_beta   90.00
_cell.angle_gamma   90.00
#
_symmetry.space_group_name_H-M   'P 1'
#
loop_
_entity.id
_entity.type
_entity.pdbx_description
1 polymer ?
#
loop_
_entity_poly.entity_id
_entity_poly.type
_entity_poly.pdbx_seq_one_letter_code
_entity_poly.pdbx_strand_id
1 'polypeptide(L)' 'MMHLCRNLLRHRRLPILIFAGLLASLLPASGWEGTWPPETDIPVDPAVVSGQLENGLRYAILRNTEPR' A
#
# COMPACT_ATOMS: atom_id res chain seq x y z
N MET A 1 -21.89 43.64 6.09
CA MET A 1 -21.91 42.46 7.00
C MET A 1 -21.78 41.09 6.31
N MET A 2 -22.01 40.95 5.00
CA MET A 2 -21.96 39.63 4.32
C MET A 2 -20.55 39.05 4.07
N HIS A 3 -19.51 39.89 3.95
CA HIS A 3 -18.14 39.42 3.71
C HIS A 3 -17.46 38.77 4.92
N LEU A 4 -17.81 39.19 6.15
CA LEU A 4 -17.26 38.61 7.39
C LEU A 4 -17.74 37.16 7.58
N CYS A 5 -19.02 36.90 7.31
CA CYS A 5 -19.62 35.57 7.45
C CYS A 5 -18.98 34.57 6.47
N ARG A 6 -18.69 35.01 5.23
CA ARG A 6 -18.06 34.19 4.19
C ARG A 6 -16.61 33.78 4.53
N ASN A 7 -15.85 34.66 5.17
CA ASN A 7 -14.48 34.34 5.62
C ASN A 7 -14.45 33.38 6.81
N LEU A 8 -15.37 33.53 7.77
CA LEU A 8 -15.47 32.63 8.92
C LEU A 8 -15.80 31.19 8.51
N LEU A 9 -16.68 31.01 7.51
CA LEU A 9 -16.97 29.69 6.92
C LEU A 9 -15.76 29.08 6.18
N ARG A 10 -14.89 29.90 5.57
CA ARG A 10 -13.68 29.44 4.87
C ARG A 10 -12.61 28.93 5.85
N HIS A 11 -12.43 29.62 6.98
CA HIS A 11 -11.48 29.19 8.03
C HIS A 11 -11.95 27.94 8.77
N ARG A 12 -13.27 27.76 8.95
CA ARG A 12 -13.83 26.60 9.64
C ARG A 12 -13.69 25.28 8.85
N ARG A 13 -13.62 25.36 7.52
CA ARG A 13 -13.45 24.19 6.63
C ARG A 13 -12.00 23.81 6.40
N LEU A 14 -11.07 24.76 6.59
CA LEU A 14 -9.63 24.52 6.41
C LEU A 14 -9.09 23.33 7.23
N PRO A 15 -9.36 23.21 8.55
CA PRO A 15 -8.84 22.08 9.33
C PRO A 15 -9.44 20.74 8.92
N ILE A 16 -10.71 20.72 8.49
CA ILE A 16 -11.39 19.51 8.00
C ILE A 16 -10.72 19.03 6.71
N LEU A 17 -10.40 19.96 5.79
CA LEU A 17 -9.72 19.63 4.54
C LEU A 17 -8.29 19.14 4.77
N ILE A 18 -7.55 19.76 5.71
CA ILE A 18 -6.22 19.31 6.09
C ILE A 18 -6.27 17.92 6.70
N PHE A 19 -7.20 17.68 7.63
CA PHE A 19 -7.38 16.38 8.27
C PHE A 19 -7.79 15.30 7.27
N ALA A 20 -8.72 15.61 6.36
CA ALA A 20 -9.13 14.69 5.30
C ALA A 20 -7.99 14.37 4.33
N GLY A 21 -7.17 15.36 3.97
CA GLY A 21 -5.96 15.15 3.16
C GLY A 21 -4.91 14.30 3.88
N LEU A 22 -4.71 14.53 5.18
CA LEU A 22 -3.82 13.73 5.99
C LEU A 22 -4.32 12.28 6.11
N LEU A 23 -5.61 12.08 6.38
CA LEU A 23 -6.23 10.75 6.44
C LEU A 23 -6.14 10.01 5.10
N ALA A 24 -6.29 10.72 3.97
CA ALA A 24 -6.12 10.14 2.65
C ALA A 24 -4.69 9.65 2.39
N SER A 25 -3.67 10.28 2.98
CA SER A 25 -2.27 9.83 2.86
C SER A 25 -1.95 8.57 3.67
N LEU A 26 -2.81 8.21 4.65
CA LEU A 26 -2.69 6.96 5.39
C LEU A 26 -3.34 5.77 4.66
N LEU A 27 -4.06 5.99 3.55
CA LEU A 27 -4.55 4.85 2.79
C LEU A 27 -3.33 4.11 2.20
N PRO A 28 -3.18 2.81 2.49
CA PRO A 28 -2.12 2.03 1.86
C PRO A 28 -2.33 2.13 0.35
N ALA A 29 -1.29 2.55 -0.36
CA ALA A 29 -1.25 2.44 -1.81
C ALA A 29 -1.50 0.97 -2.15
N SER A 30 -2.67 0.68 -2.70
CA SER A 30 -3.11 -0.68 -3.00
C SER A 30 -2.09 -1.36 -3.90
N GLY A 31 -1.64 -2.55 -3.47
CA GLY A 31 -1.12 -3.66 -4.27
C GLY A 31 -0.09 -3.33 -5.36
N TRP A 32 1.12 -3.87 -5.23
CA TRP A 32 2.02 -3.99 -6.37
C TRP A 32 1.36 -4.83 -7.49
N GLU A 33 1.12 -4.22 -8.66
CA GLU A 33 0.52 -4.86 -9.85
C GLU A 33 1.52 -5.68 -10.69
N GLY A 34 2.82 -5.65 -10.37
CA GLY A 34 3.82 -6.40 -11.13
C GLY A 34 3.79 -7.89 -10.82
N THR A 35 4.06 -8.72 -11.82
CA THR A 35 4.17 -10.17 -11.67
C THR A 35 5.27 -10.54 -10.66
N TRP A 36 4.90 -11.35 -9.66
CA TRP A 36 5.84 -11.96 -8.72
C TRP A 36 5.83 -13.49 -8.91
N PRO A 37 7.02 -14.13 -8.99
CA PRO A 37 8.35 -13.53 -9.06
C PRO A 37 8.57 -12.73 -10.36
N PRO A 38 9.54 -11.79 -10.40
CA PRO A 38 9.88 -11.08 -11.62
C PRO A 38 10.37 -12.05 -12.70
N GLU A 39 10.09 -11.75 -13.96
CA GLU A 39 10.62 -12.52 -15.09
C GLU A 39 12.14 -12.32 -15.16
N THR A 40 12.87 -13.44 -15.16
CA THR A 40 14.34 -13.48 -15.10
C THR A 40 14.85 -14.59 -16.00
N ASP A 41 16.02 -14.37 -16.62
CA ASP A 41 16.71 -15.37 -17.44
C ASP A 41 17.27 -16.54 -16.61
N ILE A 42 17.33 -16.38 -15.29
CA ILE A 42 17.79 -17.41 -14.36
C ILE A 42 16.60 -18.28 -13.97
N PRO A 43 16.65 -19.60 -14.21
CA PRO A 43 15.56 -20.49 -13.83
C PRO A 43 15.36 -20.50 -12.31
N VAL A 44 14.10 -20.46 -11.88
CA VAL A 44 13.72 -20.57 -10.47
C VAL A 44 14.00 -21.99 -9.97
N ASP A 45 14.49 -22.12 -8.74
CA ASP A 45 14.62 -23.42 -8.08
C ASP A 45 13.24 -24.09 -7.95
N PRO A 46 13.01 -25.27 -8.56
CA PRO A 46 11.71 -25.93 -8.52
C PRO A 46 11.30 -26.39 -7.10
N ALA A 47 12.23 -26.45 -6.14
CA ALA A 47 11.91 -26.76 -4.75
C ALA A 47 11.28 -25.58 -4.00
N VAL A 48 11.36 -24.36 -4.55
CA VAL A 48 10.82 -23.14 -3.93
C VAL A 48 9.40 -22.87 -4.42
N VAL A 49 8.46 -22.83 -3.48
CA VAL A 49 7.07 -22.40 -3.76
C VAL A 49 6.95 -20.91 -3.46
N SER A 50 6.65 -20.11 -4.47
CA SER A 50 6.52 -18.65 -4.33
C SER A 50 5.16 -18.14 -4.77
N GLY A 51 4.78 -16.95 -4.31
CA GLY A 51 3.52 -16.31 -4.67
C GLY A 51 3.29 -14.99 -3.95
N GLN A 52 2.09 -14.46 -4.13
CA GLN A 52 1.65 -13.20 -3.52
C GLN A 52 0.23 -13.37 -2.97
N LEU A 53 0.00 -12.84 -1.77
CA LEU A 53 -1.32 -12.80 -1.13
C LEU A 53 -2.14 -11.61 -1.63
N GLU A 54 -3.45 -11.65 -1.43
CA GLU A 54 -4.39 -10.58 -1.85
C GLU A 54 -4.05 -9.20 -1.26
N ASN A 55 -3.45 -9.16 -0.07
CA ASN A 55 -2.99 -7.92 0.57
C ASN A 55 -1.65 -7.41 0.02
N GLY A 56 -1.10 -8.06 -1.00
CA GLY A 56 0.17 -7.72 -1.64
C GLY A 56 1.41 -8.34 -0.99
N LEU A 57 1.28 -9.08 0.12
CA LEU A 57 2.41 -9.73 0.79
C LEU A 57 2.99 -10.85 -0.09
N ARG A 58 4.31 -10.82 -0.30
CA ARG A 58 5.02 -11.82 -1.12
C ARG A 58 5.62 -12.91 -0.23
N TYR A 59 5.64 -14.13 -0.73
CA TYR A 59 6.27 -15.25 -0.04
C TYR A 59 7.10 -16.12 -0.99
N ALA A 60 8.08 -16.79 -0.40
CA ALA A 60 8.87 -17.86 -1.00
C ALA A 60 9.14 -18.90 0.10
N ILE A 61 8.76 -20.14 -0.13
CA ILE A 61 8.81 -21.24 0.85
C ILE A 61 9.71 -22.32 0.29
N LEU A 62 10.78 -22.62 1.02
CA LEU A 62 11.65 -23.77 0.79
C LEU A 62 11.47 -24.73 1.97
N ARG A 63 11.19 -26.00 1.66
CA ARG A 63 11.02 -27.02 2.70
C ARG A 63 12.39 -27.36 3.31
N ASN A 64 12.57 -27.05 4.59
CA ASN A 64 13.76 -27.51 5.31
C ASN A 64 13.59 -29.00 5.70
N THR A 65 14.40 -29.87 5.11
CA THR A 65 14.38 -31.32 5.40
C THR A 65 15.18 -31.70 6.64
N GLU A 66 16.16 -30.89 7.03
CA GLU A 66 17.03 -31.14 8.18
C GLU A 66 17.05 -29.90 9.10
N PRO A 67 16.27 -29.89 10.19
CA PRO A 67 16.34 -28.82 11.18
C PRO A 67 17.71 -28.85 11.86
N ARG A 68 18.42 -27.72 11.85
CA ARG A 68 19.66 -27.49 12.58
C ARG A 68 19.44 -26.40 13.60
#